data_AF-A0A2E1UWY3-F1
#
_entry.id   AF-A0A2E1UWY3-F1
#
_cell.length_a   1.000
_cell.length_b   1.000
_cell.length_c   1.000
_cell.angle_alpha   90.00
_cell.angle_beta   90.00
_cell.angle_gamma   90.00
#
_symmetry.space_group_name_H-M   'P 1'
#
loop_
_entity.id
_entity.type
_entity.pdbx_description
1 polymer ?
#
loop_
_entity_poly.entity_id
_entity_poly.type
_entity_poly.pdbx_seq_one_letter_code
_entity_poly.pdbx_strand_id
1 'polypeptide(L)'
;MKFKGLFFFIFFCISIFAFSQNHSVARKWNEVILQSIRNDLARPTVHARNLFHISAAMYDAWSVFDDDSETYFLGNEIHGEYIPYKNTVYSGNKKKNQEMAISYAAYRLLIHRYEISPGYKKSKIIIDSLFKKMGYDRNFKSIDYTSGNSAALGNYIAQKVIDYSWNDGSNEKYFYANLFYEPVNKPMILKNPGIKKIVDPNRWQPLAFEKFIDQSGNELAGSVPEFLGPEWGQVLPFSLEKQNLKTMKRDGYEYPIYFDPGSPPQLLDSENKLNNEYSWNHSFVSIWGSHHDPNDGILWDISPNNIGNLNTDYKDLTVSSLKTKFKPIKGGDRSNGYKINPYTKKPYTKQIVPRGDYTRVIAEFWADGPDSETPPGHWFTILNYVSYHQLFERRFEGINEIIDSLEWDVKAYFLLGGAMHDAAIAA
;
A
#
# COMPACT_ATOMS: atom_id res chain seq x y z
N MET A 1 -60.82 -6.89 31.52
CA MET A 1 -60.49 -8.28 31.88
C MET A 1 -60.15 -9.04 30.59
N LYS A 2 -58.90 -9.48 30.46
CA LYS A 2 -58.39 -10.59 29.61
C LYS A 2 -58.43 -10.48 28.06
N PHE A 3 -57.26 -10.13 27.52
CA PHE A 3 -56.51 -10.68 26.37
C PHE A 3 -57.08 -11.83 25.53
N LYS A 4 -56.90 -11.72 24.20
CA LYS A 4 -56.21 -12.64 23.22
C LYS A 4 -56.89 -12.48 21.84
N GLY A 5 -56.22 -12.33 20.69
CA GLY A 5 -54.81 -12.33 20.33
C GLY A 5 -54.64 -11.69 18.94
N LEU A 6 -53.51 -11.05 18.75
CA LEU A 6 -53.09 -10.29 17.58
C LEU A 6 -52.58 -11.27 16.50
N PHE A 7 -53.15 -11.25 15.28
CA PHE A 7 -52.56 -11.91 14.12
C PHE A 7 -51.81 -10.85 13.29
N PHE A 8 -50.52 -10.69 13.59
CA PHE A 8 -49.58 -9.94 12.76
C PHE A 8 -48.92 -10.94 11.81
N PHE A 9 -49.20 -10.83 10.51
CA PHE A 9 -48.44 -11.52 9.48
C PHE A 9 -47.09 -10.81 9.35
N ILE A 10 -46.08 -11.30 10.06
CA ILE A 10 -44.69 -10.88 9.88
C ILE A 10 -44.14 -11.64 8.67
N PHE A 11 -44.01 -10.92 7.56
CA PHE A 11 -43.13 -11.29 6.45
C PHE A 11 -41.69 -11.07 6.94
N PHE A 12 -41.02 -12.13 7.40
CA PHE A 12 -39.57 -12.12 7.64
C PHE A 12 -38.93 -13.34 6.99
N CYS A 13 -38.87 -13.31 5.67
CA CYS A 13 -37.93 -14.08 4.87
C CYS A 13 -37.37 -13.15 3.80
N ILE A 14 -36.56 -12.18 4.23
CA ILE A 14 -35.54 -11.64 3.33
C ILE A 14 -34.29 -12.47 3.60
N SER A 15 -34.05 -13.35 2.65
CA SER A 15 -32.89 -14.20 2.49
C SER A 15 -31.62 -13.45 2.83
N ILE A 16 -31.01 -13.78 3.98
CA ILE A 16 -29.58 -13.61 4.15
C ILE A 16 -28.96 -14.66 3.22
N PHE A 17 -28.75 -14.31 1.96
CA PHE A 17 -27.69 -14.93 1.18
C PHE A 17 -26.37 -14.48 1.82
N ALA A 18 -26.03 -15.08 2.96
CA ALA A 18 -24.65 -15.20 3.36
C ALA A 18 -24.05 -16.20 2.38
N PHE A 19 -23.69 -15.72 1.18
CA PHE A 19 -22.55 -16.30 0.50
C PHE A 19 -21.39 -16.10 1.48
N SER A 20 -21.12 -17.10 2.31
CA SER A 20 -19.81 -17.28 2.89
C SER A 20 -18.87 -17.43 1.70
N GLN A 21 -18.39 -16.33 1.14
CA GLN A 21 -17.43 -16.36 0.06
C GLN A 21 -16.25 -17.16 0.58
N ASN A 22 -16.01 -18.30 -0.04
CA ASN A 22 -14.91 -19.16 0.35
C ASN A 22 -13.62 -18.48 -0.12
N HIS A 23 -13.03 -17.65 0.74
CA HIS A 23 -11.78 -16.95 0.45
C HIS A 23 -10.64 -17.95 0.23
N SER A 24 -9.80 -17.68 -0.77
CA SER A 24 -8.58 -18.45 -1.00
C SER A 24 -7.64 -18.38 0.21
N VAL A 25 -6.65 -19.27 0.28
CA VAL A 25 -5.63 -19.20 1.33
C VAL A 25 -4.82 -17.90 1.25
N ALA A 26 -4.51 -17.42 0.05
CA ALA A 26 -3.78 -16.18 -0.17
C ALA A 26 -4.60 -14.99 0.34
N ARG A 27 -5.90 -14.95 0.05
CA ARG A 27 -6.83 -13.94 0.57
C ARG A 27 -6.88 -13.91 2.10
N LYS A 28 -6.85 -15.09 2.74
CA LYS A 28 -6.83 -15.20 4.21
C LYS A 28 -5.52 -14.69 4.80
N TRP A 29 -4.37 -15.02 4.22
CA TRP A 29 -3.08 -14.48 4.66
C TRP A 29 -2.94 -12.98 4.38
N ASN A 30 -3.55 -12.50 3.30
CA ASN A 30 -3.62 -11.08 3.02
C ASN A 30 -4.41 -10.32 4.12
N GLU A 31 -5.55 -10.83 4.60
CA GLU A 31 -6.20 -10.22 5.77
C GLU A 31 -5.32 -10.20 7.02
N VAL A 32 -4.52 -11.25 7.23
CA VAL A 32 -3.62 -11.31 8.39
C VAL A 32 -2.49 -10.29 8.28
N ILE A 33 -1.88 -10.09 7.11
CA ILE A 33 -0.87 -9.04 6.95
C ILE A 33 -1.49 -7.65 7.10
N LEU A 34 -2.66 -7.40 6.49
CA LEU A 34 -3.37 -6.13 6.62
C LEU A 34 -3.69 -5.80 8.09
N GLN A 35 -4.17 -6.79 8.85
CA GLN A 35 -4.38 -6.62 10.28
C GLN A 35 -3.08 -6.44 11.07
N SER A 36 -1.98 -7.01 10.61
CA SER A 36 -0.67 -6.82 11.24
C SER A 36 -0.14 -5.41 11.00
N ILE A 37 -0.40 -4.82 9.82
CA ILE A 37 -0.08 -3.41 9.52
C ILE A 37 -0.87 -2.47 10.43
N ARG A 38 -2.18 -2.68 10.60
CA ARG A 38 -3.01 -1.90 11.55
C ARG A 38 -2.49 -1.91 12.99
N ASN A 39 -1.71 -2.94 13.34
CA ASN A 39 -1.16 -3.12 14.68
C ASN A 39 0.32 -2.66 14.77
N ASP A 40 0.88 -2.06 13.73
CA ASP A 40 2.28 -1.61 13.69
C ASP A 40 2.38 -0.08 13.62
N LEU A 41 3.62 0.43 13.56
CA LEU A 41 3.92 1.84 13.31
C LEU A 41 3.53 2.26 11.89
N ALA A 42 3.21 3.54 11.71
CA ALA A 42 2.99 4.13 10.41
C ALA A 42 4.29 4.25 9.59
N ARG A 43 4.60 3.22 8.80
CA ARG A 43 5.83 3.11 8.02
C ARG A 43 5.53 2.61 6.60
N PRO A 44 4.87 3.41 5.74
CA PRO A 44 4.36 2.98 4.44
C PRO A 44 5.42 2.31 3.55
N THR A 45 6.67 2.79 3.55
CA THR A 45 7.75 2.18 2.78
C THR A 45 8.06 0.73 3.23
N VAL A 46 8.13 0.51 4.55
CA VAL A 46 8.29 -0.81 5.17
C VAL A 46 7.08 -1.70 4.89
N HIS A 47 5.86 -1.16 4.97
CA HIS A 47 4.63 -1.92 4.72
C HIS A 47 4.49 -2.36 3.27
N ALA A 48 4.83 -1.50 2.30
CA ALA A 48 4.87 -1.85 0.88
C ALA A 48 5.85 -3.01 0.61
N ARG A 49 7.06 -2.93 1.18
CA ARG A 49 8.06 -3.99 1.11
C ARG A 49 7.59 -5.31 1.72
N ASN A 50 6.93 -5.25 2.89
CA ASN A 50 6.41 -6.45 3.55
C ASN A 50 5.27 -7.11 2.76
N LEU A 51 4.36 -6.30 2.18
CA LEU A 51 3.32 -6.76 1.28
C LEU A 51 3.90 -7.44 0.05
N PHE A 52 4.94 -6.85 -0.56
CA PHE A 52 5.65 -7.46 -1.70
C PHE A 52 6.27 -8.80 -1.34
N HIS A 53 7.16 -8.85 -0.34
CA HIS A 53 7.90 -10.07 0.01
C HIS A 53 6.99 -11.23 0.38
N ILE A 54 5.91 -10.98 1.14
CA ILE A 54 4.94 -12.01 1.48
C ILE A 54 4.17 -12.45 0.24
N SER A 55 3.77 -11.53 -0.64
CA SER A 55 3.04 -11.87 -1.88
C SER A 55 3.90 -12.66 -2.86
N ALA A 56 5.17 -12.29 -3.03
CA ALA A 56 6.15 -13.04 -3.83
C ALA A 56 6.41 -14.44 -3.26
N ALA A 57 6.53 -14.57 -1.93
CA ALA A 57 6.66 -15.88 -1.30
C ALA A 57 5.41 -16.77 -1.50
N MET A 58 4.20 -16.20 -1.45
CA MET A 58 2.97 -16.93 -1.76
C MET A 58 2.89 -17.30 -3.24
N TYR A 59 3.35 -16.43 -4.13
CA TYR A 59 3.43 -16.68 -5.57
C TYR A 59 4.37 -17.85 -5.87
N ASP A 60 5.61 -17.84 -5.36
CA ASP A 60 6.56 -18.95 -5.52
C ASP A 60 6.00 -20.27 -4.98
N ALA A 61 5.38 -20.23 -3.81
CA ALA A 61 4.77 -21.40 -3.18
C ALA A 61 3.59 -21.96 -3.99
N TRP A 62 2.93 -21.14 -4.80
CA TRP A 62 1.88 -21.57 -5.72
C TRP A 62 2.47 -22.08 -7.04
N SER A 63 3.43 -21.35 -7.61
CA SER A 63 4.06 -21.59 -8.91
C SER A 63 4.85 -22.88 -8.99
N VAL A 64 5.46 -23.34 -7.88
CA VAL A 64 6.14 -24.65 -7.83
C VAL A 64 5.24 -25.82 -8.24
N PHE A 65 3.92 -25.69 -8.08
CA PHE A 65 2.95 -26.72 -8.43
C PHE A 65 2.21 -26.44 -9.74
N ASP A 66 2.54 -25.33 -10.40
CA ASP A 66 1.84 -24.85 -11.58
C ASP A 66 2.72 -24.92 -12.82
N ASP A 67 2.24 -25.65 -13.83
CA ASP A 67 3.04 -26.01 -15.01
C ASP A 67 3.22 -24.82 -15.99
N ASP A 68 2.37 -23.80 -15.87
CA ASP A 68 2.31 -22.64 -16.79
C ASP A 68 2.86 -21.35 -16.14
N SER A 69 3.61 -21.48 -15.03
CA SER A 69 4.16 -20.33 -14.31
C SER A 69 5.63 -20.51 -13.95
N GLU A 70 6.31 -19.39 -13.77
CA GLU A 70 7.68 -19.34 -13.29
C GLU A 70 7.68 -18.74 -11.89
N THR A 71 8.53 -19.27 -11.02
CA THR A 71 8.79 -18.69 -9.69
C THR A 71 9.52 -17.35 -9.84
N TYR A 72 9.42 -16.47 -8.84
CA TYR A 72 10.19 -15.22 -8.79
C TYR A 72 11.55 -15.43 -8.13
N PHE A 73 11.58 -15.98 -6.92
CA PHE A 73 12.83 -16.21 -6.18
C PHE A 73 13.44 -17.57 -6.51
N LEU A 74 12.68 -18.64 -6.32
CA LEU A 74 13.18 -20.01 -6.43
C LEU A 74 13.74 -20.29 -7.83
N GLY A 75 14.96 -20.82 -7.90
CA GLY A 75 15.59 -21.19 -9.16
C GLY A 75 16.10 -20.02 -9.99
N ASN A 76 15.97 -18.78 -9.51
CA ASN A 76 16.39 -17.58 -10.22
C ASN A 76 17.49 -16.83 -9.49
N GLU A 77 18.22 -16.00 -10.25
CA GLU A 77 19.14 -15.01 -9.71
C GLU A 77 18.43 -13.65 -9.67
N ILE A 78 18.30 -13.08 -8.47
CA ILE A 78 17.65 -11.80 -8.22
C ILE A 78 18.68 -10.88 -7.57
N HIS A 79 19.01 -9.76 -8.23
CA HIS A 79 20.00 -8.78 -7.76
C HIS A 79 21.37 -9.38 -7.39
N GLY A 80 21.81 -10.40 -8.12
CA GLY A 80 23.08 -11.09 -7.89
C GLY A 80 23.03 -12.16 -6.79
N GLU A 81 21.85 -12.46 -6.25
CA GLU A 81 21.63 -13.56 -5.32
C GLU A 81 20.83 -14.68 -5.99
N TYR A 82 21.46 -15.85 -6.16
CA TYR A 82 20.79 -17.04 -6.66
C TYR A 82 20.14 -17.83 -5.52
N ILE A 83 18.84 -18.12 -5.64
CA ILE A 83 18.11 -18.95 -4.67
C ILE A 83 17.93 -20.36 -5.24
N PRO A 84 18.66 -21.38 -4.74
CA PRO A 84 18.61 -22.71 -5.32
C PRO A 84 17.22 -23.35 -5.18
N TYR A 85 16.78 -24.00 -6.24
CA TYR A 85 15.60 -24.85 -6.23
C TYR A 85 15.86 -26.17 -6.95
N LYS A 86 15.56 -27.29 -6.28
CA LYS A 86 15.63 -28.61 -6.89
C LYS A 86 14.21 -29.06 -7.24
N ASN A 87 13.98 -29.35 -8.51
CA ASN A 87 12.69 -29.89 -8.95
C ASN A 87 12.34 -31.13 -8.11
N THR A 88 11.16 -31.11 -7.50
CA THR A 88 10.73 -32.09 -6.50
C THR A 88 9.30 -32.51 -6.79
N VAL A 89 9.02 -33.81 -6.70
CA VAL A 89 7.67 -34.35 -6.87
C VAL A 89 6.93 -34.30 -5.54
N TYR A 90 5.79 -33.62 -5.52
CA TYR A 90 4.89 -33.56 -4.37
C TYR A 90 3.68 -34.45 -4.63
N SER A 91 3.59 -35.56 -3.88
CA SER A 91 2.46 -36.47 -4.00
C SER A 91 1.17 -35.88 -3.42
N GLY A 92 0.01 -36.38 -3.87
CA GLY A 92 -1.29 -35.99 -3.35
C GLY A 92 -1.98 -34.87 -4.13
N ASN A 93 -2.83 -34.11 -3.45
CA ASN A 93 -3.68 -33.10 -4.09
C ASN A 93 -2.90 -31.78 -4.29
N LYS A 94 -2.72 -31.36 -5.55
CA LYS A 94 -2.03 -30.10 -5.95
C LYS A 94 -2.49 -28.91 -5.10
N LYS A 95 -3.81 -28.66 -5.03
CA LYS A 95 -4.36 -27.52 -4.29
C LYS A 95 -4.04 -27.56 -2.79
N LYS A 96 -4.14 -28.72 -2.14
CA LYS A 96 -3.75 -28.86 -0.73
C LYS A 96 -2.26 -28.60 -0.51
N ASN A 97 -1.42 -29.04 -1.44
CA ASN A 97 0.02 -28.82 -1.37
C ASN A 97 0.36 -27.32 -1.54
N GLN A 98 -0.27 -26.63 -2.51
CA GLN A 98 -0.19 -25.17 -2.66
C GLN A 98 -0.65 -24.46 -1.38
N GLU A 99 -1.83 -24.81 -0.85
CA GLU A 99 -2.38 -24.18 0.35
C GLU A 99 -1.48 -24.36 1.59
N MET A 100 -0.82 -25.52 1.70
CA MET A 100 0.14 -25.79 2.76
C MET A 100 1.43 -24.98 2.59
N ALA A 101 2.05 -25.01 1.41
CA ALA A 101 3.29 -24.27 1.15
C ALA A 101 3.11 -22.76 1.35
N ILE A 102 2.04 -22.18 0.78
CA ILE A 102 1.67 -20.78 0.96
C ILE A 102 1.54 -20.42 2.44
N SER A 103 0.86 -21.28 3.22
CA SER A 103 0.60 -21.00 4.62
C SER A 103 1.85 -21.04 5.49
N TYR A 104 2.74 -22.01 5.27
CA TYR A 104 4.01 -22.05 6.00
C TYR A 104 4.91 -20.88 5.60
N ALA A 105 4.96 -20.49 4.33
CA ALA A 105 5.72 -19.33 3.88
C ALA A 105 5.22 -18.03 4.53
N ALA A 106 3.92 -17.76 4.40
CA ALA A 106 3.28 -16.57 4.97
C ALA A 106 3.41 -16.53 6.50
N TYR A 107 3.18 -17.64 7.20
CA TYR A 107 3.32 -17.70 8.66
C TYR A 107 4.71 -17.30 9.13
N ARG A 108 5.77 -17.86 8.53
CA ARG A 108 7.15 -17.60 8.94
C ARG A 108 7.56 -16.16 8.68
N LEU A 109 7.23 -15.63 7.51
CA LEU A 109 7.50 -14.23 7.17
C LEU A 109 6.74 -13.26 8.07
N LEU A 110 5.46 -13.51 8.33
CA LEU A 110 4.66 -12.65 9.22
C LEU A 110 5.17 -12.66 10.66
N ILE A 111 5.56 -13.82 11.18
CA ILE A 111 6.15 -13.90 12.52
C ILE A 111 7.43 -13.06 12.59
N HIS A 112 8.29 -13.15 11.59
CA HIS A 112 9.55 -12.39 11.53
C HIS A 112 9.30 -10.89 11.38
N ARG A 113 8.58 -10.45 10.34
CA ARG A 113 8.41 -9.02 10.00
C ARG A 113 7.78 -8.19 11.11
N TYR A 114 6.90 -8.80 11.90
CA TYR A 114 6.17 -8.10 12.95
C TYR A 114 6.70 -8.39 14.36
N GLU A 115 7.81 -9.14 14.53
CA GLU A 115 8.29 -9.55 15.86
C GLU A 115 8.62 -8.39 16.80
N ILE A 116 8.99 -7.25 16.22
CA ILE A 116 9.34 -6.00 16.91
C ILE A 116 8.29 -4.89 16.74
N SER A 117 7.09 -5.21 16.22
CA SER A 117 6.02 -4.21 16.13
C SER A 117 5.41 -3.92 17.52
N PRO A 118 4.94 -2.68 17.78
CA PRO A 118 4.27 -2.35 19.04
C PRO A 118 3.07 -3.26 19.35
N GLY A 119 2.31 -3.64 18.32
CA GLY A 119 1.16 -4.54 18.42
C GLY A 119 1.47 -6.02 18.18
N TYR A 120 2.73 -6.46 18.23
CA TYR A 120 3.12 -7.85 17.92
C TYR A 120 2.26 -8.90 18.64
N LYS A 121 1.96 -8.71 19.92
CA LYS A 121 1.10 -9.64 20.68
C LYS A 121 -0.27 -9.84 20.05
N LYS A 122 -0.89 -8.77 19.54
CA LYS A 122 -2.20 -8.83 18.86
C LYS A 122 -2.05 -9.54 17.51
N SER A 123 -1.08 -9.13 16.69
CA SER A 123 -0.82 -9.71 15.38
C SER A 123 -0.51 -11.21 15.49
N LYS A 124 0.33 -11.60 16.44
CA LYS A 124 0.71 -13.00 16.69
C LYS A 124 -0.48 -13.89 17.00
N ILE A 125 -1.44 -13.40 17.79
CA ILE A 125 -2.68 -14.15 18.09
C ILE A 125 -3.44 -14.47 16.80
N ILE A 126 -3.57 -13.49 15.90
CA ILE A 126 -4.30 -13.63 14.65
C ILE A 126 -3.55 -14.57 13.69
N ILE A 127 -2.23 -14.41 13.56
CA ILE A 127 -1.35 -15.27 12.77
C ILE A 127 -1.44 -16.73 13.24
N ASP A 128 -1.27 -16.97 14.55
CA ASP A 128 -1.35 -18.31 15.14
C ASP A 128 -2.75 -18.91 15.02
N SER A 129 -3.80 -18.09 15.15
CA SER A 129 -5.19 -18.54 15.04
C SER A 129 -5.52 -19.06 13.64
N LEU A 130 -5.13 -18.32 12.59
CA LEU A 130 -5.34 -18.77 11.21
C LEU A 130 -4.58 -20.07 10.93
N PHE A 131 -3.30 -20.12 11.31
CA PHE A 131 -2.43 -21.28 11.09
C PHE A 131 -2.97 -22.54 11.79
N LYS A 132 -3.41 -22.39 13.06
CA LYS A 132 -4.02 -23.48 13.83
C LYS A 132 -5.35 -23.91 13.25
N LYS A 133 -6.20 -22.97 12.79
CA LYS A 133 -7.50 -23.27 12.17
C LYS A 133 -7.36 -24.10 10.89
N MET A 134 -6.25 -23.95 10.17
CA MET A 134 -5.91 -24.77 9.00
C MET A 134 -5.34 -26.15 9.37
N GLY A 135 -5.11 -26.43 10.65
CA GLY A 135 -4.58 -27.73 11.11
C GLY A 135 -3.07 -27.89 10.97
N TYR A 136 -2.33 -26.79 10.79
CA TYR A 136 -0.88 -26.84 10.61
C TYR A 136 -0.11 -26.75 11.94
N ASP A 137 1.07 -27.39 11.98
CA ASP A 137 1.95 -27.40 13.15
C ASP A 137 3.03 -26.32 13.05
N ARG A 138 2.90 -25.26 13.85
CA ARG A 138 3.88 -24.18 13.90
C ARG A 138 5.27 -24.63 14.35
N ASN A 139 5.39 -25.77 15.02
CA ASN A 139 6.67 -26.34 15.47
C ASN A 139 7.41 -27.08 14.35
N PHE A 140 6.74 -27.43 13.25
CA PHE A 140 7.38 -28.04 12.08
C PHE A 140 8.20 -26.99 11.32
N LYS A 141 9.52 -27.00 11.53
CA LYS A 141 10.47 -26.01 10.99
C LYS A 141 11.43 -26.58 9.94
N SER A 142 11.23 -27.82 9.49
CA SER A 142 12.10 -28.39 8.44
C SER A 142 12.03 -27.51 7.19
N ILE A 143 13.19 -27.28 6.58
CA ILE A 143 13.33 -26.63 5.26
C ILE A 143 13.73 -27.63 4.17
N ASP A 144 13.88 -28.92 4.53
CA ASP A 144 14.15 -29.97 3.55
C ASP A 144 12.86 -30.35 2.84
N TYR A 145 12.60 -29.66 1.73
CA TYR A 145 11.45 -29.90 0.87
C TYR A 145 11.68 -31.07 -0.10
N THR A 146 12.92 -31.53 -0.28
CA THR A 146 13.29 -32.50 -1.32
C THR A 146 12.66 -33.88 -1.10
N SER A 147 12.14 -34.13 0.11
CA SER A 147 11.31 -35.28 0.43
C SER A 147 9.86 -35.19 -0.09
N GLY A 148 9.51 -34.13 -0.83
CA GLY A 148 8.14 -33.88 -1.30
C GLY A 148 7.21 -33.31 -0.23
N ASN A 149 7.72 -32.62 0.78
CA ASN A 149 6.92 -32.02 1.86
C ASN A 149 6.65 -30.53 1.60
N SER A 150 5.39 -30.17 1.33
CA SER A 150 4.99 -28.80 1.01
C SER A 150 5.11 -27.81 2.18
N ALA A 151 4.97 -28.27 3.42
CA ALA A 151 5.25 -27.42 4.59
C ALA A 151 6.73 -27.05 4.67
N ALA A 152 7.61 -28.00 4.33
CA ALA A 152 9.05 -27.75 4.29
C ALA A 152 9.43 -26.80 3.14
N LEU A 153 8.75 -26.90 1.99
CA LEU A 153 8.87 -25.94 0.90
C LEU A 153 8.50 -24.53 1.36
N GLY A 154 7.35 -24.37 2.04
CA GLY A 154 6.93 -23.07 2.57
C GLY A 154 7.93 -22.48 3.57
N ASN A 155 8.44 -23.30 4.50
CA ASN A 155 9.50 -22.87 5.42
C ASN A 155 10.79 -22.46 4.67
N TYR A 156 11.19 -23.22 3.65
CA TYR A 156 12.36 -22.92 2.84
C TYR A 156 12.22 -21.58 2.11
N ILE A 157 11.09 -21.35 1.43
CA ILE A 157 10.80 -20.08 0.76
C ILE A 157 10.89 -18.92 1.75
N ALA A 158 10.22 -19.02 2.90
CA ALA A 158 10.28 -17.97 3.90
C ALA A 158 11.71 -17.71 4.40
N GLN A 159 12.48 -18.76 4.68
CA GLN A 159 13.88 -18.59 5.10
C GLN A 159 14.69 -17.86 4.04
N LYS A 160 14.54 -18.23 2.76
CA LYS A 160 15.27 -17.59 1.66
C LYS A 160 14.87 -16.14 1.43
N VAL A 161 13.58 -15.83 1.53
CA VAL A 161 13.12 -14.43 1.45
C VAL A 161 13.62 -13.61 2.64
N ILE A 162 13.69 -14.19 3.85
CA ILE A 162 14.29 -13.52 5.03
C ILE A 162 15.78 -13.28 4.80
N ASP A 163 16.53 -14.30 4.36
CA ASP A 163 17.97 -14.23 4.12
C ASP A 163 18.31 -13.12 3.10
N TYR A 164 17.62 -13.11 1.96
CA TYR A 164 17.73 -12.09 0.92
C TYR A 164 17.47 -10.68 1.50
N SER A 165 16.42 -10.56 2.31
CA SER A 165 15.95 -9.27 2.81
C SER A 165 16.87 -8.60 3.83
N TRP A 166 17.84 -9.32 4.41
CA TRP A 166 18.85 -8.72 5.29
C TRP A 166 19.83 -7.80 4.54
N ASN A 167 19.98 -8.00 3.23
CA ASN A 167 20.94 -7.27 2.41
C ASN A 167 20.27 -6.44 1.31
N ASP A 168 18.95 -6.26 1.38
CA ASP A 168 18.19 -5.62 0.31
C ASP A 168 18.21 -4.08 0.34
N GLY A 169 19.08 -3.47 1.14
CA GLY A 169 19.21 -2.02 1.27
C GLY A 169 18.21 -1.35 2.23
N SER A 170 17.24 -2.08 2.79
CA SER A 170 16.21 -1.48 3.68
C SER A 170 16.70 -1.15 5.09
N ASN A 171 17.87 -1.64 5.49
CA ASN A 171 18.38 -1.50 6.84
C ASN A 171 17.48 -2.15 7.93
N GLU A 172 16.76 -3.22 7.60
CA GLU A 172 15.84 -3.91 8.52
C GLU A 172 16.47 -4.31 9.85
N LYS A 173 17.73 -4.78 9.83
CA LYS A 173 18.49 -5.18 11.02
C LYS A 173 18.59 -4.08 12.08
N TYR A 174 18.63 -2.82 11.65
CA TYR A 174 18.70 -1.65 12.51
C TYR A 174 17.40 -0.85 12.47
N PHE A 175 16.27 -1.56 12.34
CA PHE A 175 14.92 -1.02 12.40
C PHE A 175 14.64 0.08 11.37
N TYR A 176 15.23 -0.03 10.17
CA TYR A 176 15.04 0.92 9.08
C TYR A 176 15.47 2.35 9.44
N ALA A 177 16.37 2.50 10.44
CA ALA A 177 16.83 3.81 10.89
C ALA A 177 17.60 4.54 9.78
N ASN A 178 17.50 5.86 9.80
CA ASN A 178 18.28 6.73 8.91
C ASN A 178 19.75 6.63 9.29
N LEU A 179 20.61 6.62 8.28
CA LEU A 179 22.06 6.45 8.48
C LEU A 179 22.88 7.66 8.07
N PHE A 180 22.37 8.49 7.16
CA PHE A 180 23.14 9.57 6.53
C PHE A 180 22.40 10.90 6.49
N TYR A 181 21.09 10.90 6.26
CA TYR A 181 20.34 12.15 6.14
C TYR A 181 20.17 12.86 7.48
N GLU A 182 20.58 14.12 7.52
CA GLU A 182 20.24 15.05 8.61
C GLU A 182 19.52 16.30 8.06
N PRO A 183 18.47 16.80 8.73
CA PRO A 183 17.80 18.02 8.32
C PRO A 183 18.68 19.25 8.56
N VAL A 184 18.81 20.11 7.55
CA VAL A 184 19.54 21.39 7.68
C VAL A 184 18.78 22.44 8.49
N ASN A 185 17.45 22.32 8.53
CA ASN A 185 16.58 23.22 9.27
C ASN A 185 16.34 22.69 10.68
N LYS A 186 16.36 23.60 11.66
CA LYS A 186 15.98 23.27 13.03
C LYS A 186 14.47 22.97 13.11
N PRO A 187 14.05 22.06 14.00
CA PRO A 187 12.63 21.76 14.18
C PRO A 187 11.78 23.00 14.52
N MET A 188 10.62 23.12 13.88
CA MET A 188 9.65 24.19 14.15
C MET A 188 8.83 23.84 15.39
N ILE A 189 8.92 24.67 16.43
CA ILE A 189 8.12 24.51 17.65
C ILE A 189 6.70 24.98 17.38
N LEU A 190 5.76 24.03 17.24
CA LEU A 190 4.37 24.29 16.85
C LEU A 190 3.58 25.13 17.86
N LYS A 191 4.02 25.18 19.12
CA LYS A 191 3.44 26.05 20.17
C LYS A 191 3.59 27.53 19.87
N ASN A 192 4.59 27.91 19.08
CA ASN A 192 4.86 29.29 18.74
C ASN A 192 4.24 29.64 17.38
N PRO A 193 3.55 30.79 17.24
CA PRO A 193 3.03 31.20 15.94
C PRO A 193 4.17 31.57 14.98
N GLY A 194 4.08 31.04 13.76
CA GLY A 194 4.91 31.41 12.62
C GLY A 194 6.35 30.86 12.63
N ILE A 195 7.00 30.98 11.47
CA ILE A 195 8.41 30.61 11.28
C ILE A 195 9.29 31.78 11.75
N LYS A 196 10.07 31.58 12.82
CA LYS A 196 10.97 32.64 13.33
C LYS A 196 12.26 32.76 12.51
N LYS A 197 12.87 31.64 12.17
CA LYS A 197 14.11 31.55 11.39
C LYS A 197 14.15 30.20 10.68
N ILE A 198 14.29 30.21 9.37
CA ILE A 198 14.56 29.04 8.54
C ILE A 198 15.93 29.22 7.90
N VAL A 199 16.73 28.15 7.88
CA VAL A 199 18.10 28.20 7.32
C VAL A 199 18.01 28.13 5.80
N ASP A 200 17.23 27.17 5.30
CA ASP A 200 17.01 26.97 3.88
C ASP A 200 15.51 26.69 3.63
N PRO A 201 14.75 27.63 3.05
CA PRO A 201 13.33 27.46 2.80
C PRO A 201 12.99 26.43 1.72
N ASN A 202 13.99 25.95 0.98
CA ASN A 202 13.82 24.91 -0.03
C ASN A 202 14.12 23.50 0.52
N ARG A 203 14.38 23.39 1.82
CA ARG A 203 14.67 22.13 2.50
C ARG A 203 13.62 21.83 3.54
N TRP A 204 13.37 20.54 3.75
CA TRP A 204 12.43 20.06 4.75
C TRP A 204 12.76 20.63 6.14
N GLN A 205 11.74 21.03 6.88
CA GLN A 205 11.83 21.48 8.26
C GLN A 205 11.06 20.49 9.15
N PRO A 206 11.74 19.78 10.07
CA PRO A 206 11.06 18.94 11.04
C PRO A 206 10.08 19.75 11.88
N LEU A 207 9.02 19.11 12.37
CA LEU A 207 8.06 19.73 13.29
C LEU A 207 8.30 19.21 14.70
N ALA A 208 8.24 20.11 15.69
CA ALA A 208 8.33 19.76 17.10
C ALA A 208 6.96 19.85 17.76
N PHE A 209 6.42 18.69 18.12
CA PHE A 209 5.15 18.47 18.79
C PHE A 209 5.34 18.41 20.31
N GLU A 210 4.34 18.76 21.12
CA GLU A 210 4.39 18.45 22.56
C GLU A 210 4.28 16.93 22.80
N LYS A 211 3.53 16.26 21.93
CA LYS A 211 3.33 14.81 21.88
C LYS A 211 3.13 14.39 20.43
N PHE A 212 3.90 13.42 19.96
CA PHE A 212 3.74 12.88 18.60
C PHE A 212 2.99 11.54 18.65
N ILE A 213 1.94 11.46 17.84
CA ILE A 213 1.17 10.24 17.60
C ILE A 213 1.29 9.97 16.10
N ASP A 214 1.76 8.78 15.74
CA ASP A 214 1.86 8.40 14.34
C ASP A 214 0.47 8.19 13.70
N GLN A 215 0.45 8.01 12.38
CA GLN A 215 -0.80 7.85 11.63
C GLN A 215 -1.61 6.63 12.09
N SER A 216 -0.97 5.61 12.67
CA SER A 216 -1.58 4.39 13.20
C SER A 216 -2.00 4.50 14.68
N GLY A 217 -1.89 5.69 15.27
CA GLY A 217 -2.31 5.95 16.66
C GLY A 217 -1.27 5.58 17.73
N ASN A 218 -0.02 5.28 17.36
CA ASN A 218 1.04 4.98 18.30
C ASN A 218 1.70 6.27 18.79
N GLU A 219 1.77 6.46 20.11
CA GLU A 219 2.57 7.53 20.70
C GLU A 219 4.05 7.16 20.64
N LEU A 220 4.86 8.01 19.99
CA LEU A 220 6.30 7.78 19.88
C LEU A 220 7.06 8.56 20.93
N ALA A 221 8.20 8.00 21.34
CA ALA A 221 9.15 8.70 22.20
C ALA A 221 9.80 9.86 21.43
N GLY A 222 9.73 11.06 21.99
CA GLY A 222 10.29 12.27 21.40
C GLY A 222 9.23 13.20 20.80
N SER A 223 9.62 14.45 20.64
CA SER A 223 8.76 15.53 20.13
C SER A 223 8.94 15.80 18.63
N VAL A 224 9.99 15.25 18.01
CA VAL A 224 10.37 15.57 16.63
C VAL A 224 10.49 14.27 15.85
N PRO A 225 9.52 13.92 15.00
CA PRO A 225 9.66 12.78 14.12
C PRO A 225 10.83 13.01 13.14
N GLU A 226 11.59 11.95 12.90
CA GLU A 226 12.65 11.94 11.89
C GLU A 226 12.06 11.95 10.48
N PHE A 227 12.90 12.24 9.48
CA PHE A 227 12.52 12.02 8.10
C PHE A 227 12.34 10.51 7.89
N LEU A 228 11.19 10.05 7.42
CA LEU A 228 10.97 8.62 7.21
C LEU A 228 11.66 8.15 5.93
N GLY A 229 12.65 7.26 6.05
CA GLY A 229 13.29 6.56 4.92
C GLY A 229 13.96 7.44 3.86
N PRO A 230 14.76 8.46 4.21
CA PRO A 230 15.43 9.31 3.23
C PRO A 230 16.45 8.55 2.37
N GLU A 231 16.91 7.38 2.80
CA GLU A 231 17.75 6.48 2.02
C GLU A 231 16.99 5.31 1.36
N TRP A 232 15.65 5.33 1.36
CA TRP A 232 14.84 4.18 0.89
C TRP A 232 15.04 3.83 -0.60
N GLY A 233 15.53 4.78 -1.41
CA GLY A 233 15.94 4.51 -2.79
C GLY A 233 17.04 3.44 -2.92
N GLN A 234 17.76 3.12 -1.84
CA GLN A 234 18.76 2.04 -1.78
C GLN A 234 18.14 0.64 -1.79
N VAL A 235 16.84 0.54 -1.53
CA VAL A 235 16.16 -0.76 -1.47
C VAL A 235 16.13 -1.40 -2.85
N LEU A 236 16.44 -2.69 -2.92
CA LEU A 236 16.44 -3.45 -4.17
C LEU A 236 15.02 -3.50 -4.78
N PRO A 237 14.84 -3.08 -6.04
CA PRO A 237 13.51 -2.96 -6.64
C PRO A 237 12.96 -4.30 -7.12
N PHE A 238 11.65 -4.37 -7.33
CA PHE A 238 10.98 -5.48 -7.97
C PHE A 238 11.21 -5.46 -9.50
N SER A 239 10.91 -4.34 -10.15
CA SER A 239 10.94 -4.18 -11.61
C SER A 239 11.55 -2.86 -12.11
N LEU A 240 12.05 -2.00 -11.21
CA LEU A 240 12.75 -0.79 -11.63
C LEU A 240 14.09 -1.09 -12.30
N GLU A 241 14.24 -0.60 -13.51
CA GLU A 241 15.43 -0.82 -14.34
C GLU A 241 16.47 0.29 -14.17
N LYS A 242 17.75 -0.07 -14.36
CA LYS A 242 18.89 0.87 -14.26
C LYS A 242 18.80 2.08 -15.21
N GLN A 243 18.09 1.95 -16.34
CA GLN A 243 17.91 3.07 -17.26
C GLN A 243 17.05 4.21 -16.69
N ASN A 244 16.23 3.91 -15.68
CA ASN A 244 15.42 4.90 -14.96
C ASN A 244 16.14 5.45 -13.72
N LEU A 245 17.31 4.90 -13.38
CA LEU A 245 18.07 5.24 -12.17
C LEU A 245 19.02 6.42 -12.44
N LYS A 246 19.00 7.38 -11.53
CA LYS A 246 20.01 8.42 -11.41
C LYS A 246 20.59 8.41 -10.01
N THR A 247 21.92 8.50 -9.91
CA THR A 247 22.59 8.60 -8.60
C THR A 247 22.93 10.06 -8.32
N MET A 248 22.36 10.61 -7.25
CA MET A 248 22.65 11.95 -6.75
C MET A 248 23.62 11.86 -5.59
N LYS A 249 24.50 12.86 -5.41
CA LYS A 249 25.45 12.88 -4.30
C LYS A 249 25.18 14.06 -3.38
N ARG A 250 25.13 13.82 -2.07
CA ARG A 250 25.03 14.86 -1.03
C ARG A 250 25.80 14.42 0.21
N ASP A 251 26.60 15.35 0.75
CA ASP A 251 27.38 15.15 1.98
C ASP A 251 28.22 13.86 1.99
N GLY A 252 28.76 13.51 0.81
CA GLY A 252 29.58 12.31 0.62
C GLY A 252 28.80 11.01 0.39
N TYR A 253 27.47 11.01 0.58
CA TYR A 253 26.60 9.86 0.36
C TYR A 253 25.92 9.89 -1.01
N GLU A 254 25.68 8.70 -1.57
CA GLU A 254 25.01 8.50 -2.85
C GLU A 254 23.54 8.11 -2.62
N TYR A 255 22.63 8.86 -3.26
CA TYR A 255 21.19 8.67 -3.23
C TYR A 255 20.74 8.20 -4.61
N PRO A 256 20.45 6.90 -4.80
CA PRO A 256 19.78 6.39 -5.99
C PRO A 256 18.34 6.92 -6.04
N ILE A 257 17.95 7.46 -7.19
CA ILE A 257 16.61 8.01 -7.45
C ILE A 257 16.14 7.43 -8.77
N TYR A 258 15.05 6.68 -8.72
CA TYR A 258 14.38 6.18 -9.92
C TYR A 258 13.36 7.20 -10.40
N PHE A 259 13.25 7.38 -11.72
CA PHE A 259 12.32 8.32 -12.35
C PHE A 259 12.46 9.76 -11.82
N ASP A 260 13.70 10.23 -11.56
CA ASP A 260 13.98 11.59 -11.07
C ASP A 260 13.27 12.67 -11.92
N PRO A 261 12.24 13.36 -11.39
CA PRO A 261 11.52 14.39 -12.14
C PRO A 261 12.29 15.72 -12.20
N GLY A 262 13.46 15.80 -11.56
CA GLY A 262 14.23 17.02 -11.38
C GLY A 262 13.82 17.80 -10.12
N SER A 263 14.49 18.93 -9.89
CA SER A 263 14.23 19.76 -8.72
C SER A 263 12.89 20.50 -8.83
N PRO A 264 12.09 20.59 -7.74
CA PRO A 264 10.89 21.41 -7.75
C PRO A 264 11.24 22.90 -7.81
N PRO A 265 10.30 23.77 -8.23
CA PRO A 265 10.48 25.22 -8.17
C PRO A 265 10.90 25.67 -6.77
N GLN A 266 12.01 26.41 -6.69
CA GLN A 266 12.54 26.96 -5.45
C GLN A 266 11.76 28.22 -5.03
N LEU A 267 11.81 28.62 -3.76
CA LEU A 267 11.15 29.82 -3.24
C LEU A 267 11.57 31.08 -4.02
N LEU A 268 12.87 31.22 -4.27
CA LEU A 268 13.43 32.34 -5.03
C LEU A 268 13.94 31.84 -6.39
N ASP A 269 13.84 32.70 -7.40
CA ASP A 269 14.42 32.48 -8.72
C ASP A 269 15.93 32.83 -8.76
N SER A 270 16.53 32.72 -9.95
CA SER A 270 17.95 33.04 -10.17
C SER A 270 18.31 34.51 -9.95
N GLU A 271 17.32 35.42 -9.95
CA GLU A 271 17.49 36.85 -9.66
C GLU A 271 17.20 37.18 -8.19
N ASN A 272 17.05 36.17 -7.33
CA ASN A 272 16.72 36.30 -5.92
C ASN A 272 15.35 36.99 -5.68
N LYS A 273 14.42 36.85 -6.63
CA LYS A 273 13.03 37.30 -6.52
C LYS A 273 12.11 36.11 -6.22
N LEU A 274 10.92 36.39 -5.70
CA LEU A 274 9.93 35.35 -5.45
C LEU A 274 9.59 34.60 -6.75
N ASN A 275 9.78 33.29 -6.74
CA ASN A 275 9.55 32.45 -7.91
C ASN A 275 8.04 32.32 -8.18
N ASN A 276 7.63 32.61 -9.42
CA ASN A 276 6.23 32.58 -9.84
C ASN A 276 5.63 31.17 -9.85
N GLU A 277 6.42 30.15 -10.19
CA GLU A 277 5.96 28.76 -10.20
C GLU A 277 5.78 28.22 -8.79
N TYR A 278 6.72 28.53 -7.90
CA TYR A 278 6.59 28.24 -6.46
C TYR A 278 5.35 28.93 -5.90
N SER A 279 5.20 30.24 -6.14
CA SER A 279 4.07 31.03 -5.63
C SER A 279 2.73 30.51 -6.13
N TRP A 280 2.65 30.17 -7.42
CA TRP A 280 1.46 29.58 -8.01
C TRP A 280 1.09 28.26 -7.32
N ASN A 281 2.03 27.32 -7.19
CA ASN A 281 1.75 26.02 -6.58
C ASN A 281 1.43 26.16 -5.09
N HIS A 282 2.23 26.94 -4.34
CA HIS A 282 2.04 27.15 -2.91
C HIS A 282 0.70 27.82 -2.59
N SER A 283 0.19 28.70 -3.47
CA SER A 283 -1.12 29.34 -3.27
C SER A 283 -2.28 28.34 -3.20
N PHE A 284 -2.17 27.16 -3.80
CA PHE A 284 -3.21 26.14 -3.76
C PHE A 284 -3.40 25.59 -2.34
N VAL A 285 -2.37 25.57 -1.50
CA VAL A 285 -2.49 25.10 -0.11
C VAL A 285 -3.53 25.94 0.64
N SER A 286 -3.43 27.27 0.56
CA SER A 286 -4.39 28.18 1.20
C SER A 286 -5.75 28.17 0.52
N ILE A 287 -5.78 28.21 -0.82
CA ILE A 287 -7.06 28.27 -1.56
C ILE A 287 -7.84 26.98 -1.36
N TRP A 288 -7.24 25.81 -1.56
CA TRP A 288 -7.93 24.53 -1.43
C TRP A 288 -8.16 24.15 0.03
N GLY A 289 -7.29 24.58 0.95
CA GLY A 289 -7.55 24.46 2.39
C GLY A 289 -8.82 25.21 2.81
N SER A 290 -9.12 26.36 2.19
CA SER A 290 -10.38 27.09 2.46
C SER A 290 -11.64 26.32 1.99
N HIS A 291 -11.50 25.35 1.09
CA HIS A 291 -12.61 24.53 0.62
C HIS A 291 -13.08 23.50 1.66
N HIS A 292 -12.38 23.37 2.79
CA HIS A 292 -12.81 22.54 3.92
C HIS A 292 -13.82 23.23 4.84
N ASP A 293 -14.13 24.52 4.63
CA ASP A 293 -15.16 25.20 5.43
C ASP A 293 -16.54 24.60 5.12
N PRO A 294 -17.23 23.97 6.10
CA PRO A 294 -18.57 23.41 5.88
C PRO A 294 -19.62 24.49 5.57
N ASN A 295 -19.30 25.78 5.81
CA ASN A 295 -20.18 26.91 5.54
C ASN A 295 -19.81 27.68 4.27
N ASP A 296 -18.95 27.14 3.39
CA ASP A 296 -18.54 27.82 2.15
C ASP A 296 -19.70 28.04 1.15
N GLY A 297 -20.83 27.36 1.36
CA GLY A 297 -22.06 27.47 0.57
C GLY A 297 -21.97 26.88 -0.84
N ILE A 298 -20.88 26.17 -1.18
CA ILE A 298 -20.65 25.61 -2.51
C ILE A 298 -21.12 24.17 -2.56
N LEU A 299 -21.88 23.83 -3.60
CA LEU A 299 -22.32 22.46 -3.88
C LEU A 299 -21.54 21.88 -5.08
N TRP A 300 -21.14 20.61 -4.97
CA TRP A 300 -20.50 19.84 -6.03
C TRP A 300 -21.35 18.64 -6.44
N ASP A 301 -21.38 18.34 -7.74
CA ASP A 301 -21.77 17.02 -8.23
C ASP A 301 -20.57 16.10 -8.13
N ILE A 302 -20.59 15.16 -7.18
CA ILE A 302 -19.51 14.21 -6.93
C ILE A 302 -19.70 12.87 -7.66
N SER A 303 -20.74 12.77 -8.49
CA SER A 303 -20.98 11.56 -9.26
C SER A 303 -19.89 11.35 -10.33
N PRO A 304 -19.70 10.10 -10.81
CA PRO A 304 -18.82 9.84 -11.95
C PRO A 304 -19.14 10.65 -13.20
N ASN A 305 -20.34 11.24 -13.32
CA ASN A 305 -20.68 12.14 -14.42
C ASN A 305 -19.83 13.42 -14.48
N ASN A 306 -19.29 13.87 -13.33
CA ASN A 306 -18.64 15.17 -13.21
C ASN A 306 -17.20 15.09 -12.64
N ILE A 307 -16.81 13.96 -12.04
CA ILE A 307 -15.46 13.72 -11.51
C ILE A 307 -14.84 12.49 -12.19
N GLY A 308 -13.60 12.62 -12.64
CA GLY A 308 -12.81 11.53 -13.23
C GLY A 308 -12.65 11.66 -14.74
N ASN A 309 -11.88 10.76 -15.37
CA ASN A 309 -11.55 10.83 -16.80
C ASN A 309 -10.69 12.06 -17.18
N LEU A 310 -9.71 12.41 -16.34
CA LEU A 310 -8.68 13.39 -16.68
C LEU A 310 -7.71 12.74 -17.68
N ASN A 311 -7.36 13.44 -18.76
CA ASN A 311 -6.30 12.95 -19.64
C ASN A 311 -4.94 13.07 -18.91
N THR A 312 -4.37 11.94 -18.54
CA THR A 312 -3.12 11.79 -17.80
C THR A 312 -2.00 11.27 -18.70
N ASP A 313 -1.84 11.82 -19.91
CA ASP A 313 -0.56 11.63 -20.60
C ASP A 313 0.56 12.28 -19.77
N TYR A 314 1.37 11.43 -19.13
CA TYR A 314 2.43 11.81 -18.20
C TYR A 314 3.65 12.41 -18.93
N LYS A 315 3.78 12.18 -20.24
CA LYS A 315 4.91 12.69 -21.04
C LYS A 315 4.92 14.21 -21.18
N ASP A 316 3.78 14.86 -20.94
CA ASP A 316 3.59 16.31 -21.09
C ASP A 316 3.41 17.06 -19.76
N LEU A 317 3.79 16.48 -18.61
CA LEU A 317 3.63 17.12 -17.29
C LEU A 317 4.67 18.22 -17.03
N THR A 318 4.48 19.37 -17.68
CA THR A 318 5.18 20.61 -17.37
C THR A 318 4.35 21.47 -16.42
N VAL A 319 4.97 22.46 -15.74
CA VAL A 319 4.24 23.45 -14.93
C VAL A 319 3.13 24.15 -15.75
N SER A 320 3.41 24.46 -17.01
CA SER A 320 2.44 25.05 -17.95
C SER A 320 1.25 24.14 -18.21
N SER A 321 1.45 22.83 -18.38
CA SER A 321 0.33 21.90 -18.58
C SER A 321 -0.45 21.65 -17.29
N LEU A 322 0.21 21.58 -16.12
CA LEU A 322 -0.48 21.45 -14.83
C LEU A 322 -1.44 22.62 -14.56
N LYS A 323 -1.05 23.84 -14.95
CA LYS A 323 -1.92 25.04 -14.88
C LYS A 323 -3.22 24.89 -15.68
N THR A 324 -3.24 24.10 -16.74
CA THR A 324 -4.45 23.84 -17.53
C THR A 324 -5.26 22.67 -16.98
N LYS A 325 -4.66 21.75 -16.22
CA LYS A 325 -5.34 20.57 -15.65
C LYS A 325 -6.19 20.87 -14.42
N PHE A 326 -5.82 21.84 -13.60
CA PHE A 326 -6.55 22.15 -12.35
C PHE A 326 -7.41 23.41 -12.44
N LYS A 327 -8.39 23.53 -11.52
CA LYS A 327 -9.23 24.71 -11.33
C LYS A 327 -8.76 25.46 -10.07
N PRO A 328 -7.94 26.51 -10.18
CA PRO A 328 -7.28 27.12 -9.01
C PRO A 328 -8.25 27.55 -7.91
N ILE A 329 -9.28 28.33 -8.28
CA ILE A 329 -10.25 28.89 -7.32
C ILE A 329 -11.40 27.94 -7.02
N LYS A 330 -11.89 27.20 -8.02
CA LYS A 330 -13.07 26.34 -7.83
C LYS A 330 -12.74 25.03 -7.12
N GLY A 331 -11.48 24.58 -7.15
CA GLY A 331 -11.06 23.26 -6.67
C GLY A 331 -11.28 22.14 -7.70
N GLY A 332 -10.51 21.06 -7.56
CA GLY A 332 -10.56 19.91 -8.45
C GLY A 332 -9.84 20.10 -9.79
N ASP A 333 -9.93 19.07 -10.63
CA ASP A 333 -9.37 19.07 -11.98
C ASP A 333 -10.39 19.49 -13.06
N ARG A 334 -9.95 19.56 -14.31
CA ARG A 334 -10.79 19.84 -15.49
C ARG A 334 -11.22 18.57 -16.22
N SER A 335 -11.36 17.47 -15.50
CA SER A 335 -11.85 16.22 -16.06
C SER A 335 -13.33 16.32 -16.49
N ASN A 336 -13.71 15.48 -17.45
CA ASN A 336 -15.04 15.50 -18.06
C ASN A 336 -16.03 14.53 -17.40
N GLY A 337 -15.57 13.72 -16.45
CA GLY A 337 -16.31 12.57 -15.94
C GLY A 337 -16.60 11.52 -17.01
N TYR A 338 -17.51 10.62 -16.65
CA TYR A 338 -18.08 9.55 -17.45
C TYR A 338 -19.58 9.82 -17.60
N LYS A 339 -20.00 10.24 -18.81
CA LYS A 339 -21.41 10.59 -19.05
C LYS A 339 -22.36 9.40 -18.92
N ILE A 340 -21.91 8.19 -19.25
CA ILE A 340 -22.73 6.98 -19.31
C ILE A 340 -22.14 5.92 -18.40
N ASN A 341 -22.98 5.30 -17.59
CA ASN A 341 -22.61 4.13 -16.81
C ASN A 341 -22.48 2.91 -17.74
N PRO A 342 -21.30 2.24 -17.77
CA PRO A 342 -21.06 1.15 -18.72
C PRO A 342 -21.91 -0.09 -18.45
N TYR A 343 -22.41 -0.27 -17.23
CA TYR A 343 -23.26 -1.40 -16.84
C TYR A 343 -24.74 -1.12 -17.14
N THR A 344 -25.28 0.00 -16.66
CA THR A 344 -26.72 0.31 -16.82
C THR A 344 -27.05 0.91 -18.19
N LYS A 345 -26.04 1.35 -18.96
CA LYS A 345 -26.16 2.10 -20.22
C LYS A 345 -26.98 3.39 -20.10
N LYS A 346 -27.14 3.91 -18.89
CA LYS A 346 -27.84 5.16 -18.58
C LYS A 346 -26.87 6.22 -18.05
N PRO A 347 -27.21 7.51 -18.14
CA PRO A 347 -26.43 8.55 -17.47
C PRO A 347 -26.33 8.31 -15.96
N TYR A 348 -25.19 8.66 -15.35
CA TYR A 348 -25.08 8.65 -13.89
C TYR A 348 -25.99 9.72 -13.29
N THR A 349 -26.71 9.35 -12.22
CA THR A 349 -27.48 10.30 -11.42
C THR A 349 -26.53 11.26 -10.71
N LYS A 350 -26.83 12.56 -10.76
CA LYS A 350 -26.07 13.58 -10.05
C LYS A 350 -26.07 13.31 -8.54
N GLN A 351 -24.94 13.53 -7.90
CA GLN A 351 -24.76 13.39 -6.45
C GLN A 351 -24.33 14.74 -5.90
N ILE A 352 -25.30 15.59 -5.57
CA ILE A 352 -25.04 16.96 -5.14
C ILE A 352 -24.79 16.99 -3.63
N VAL A 353 -23.60 17.42 -3.23
CA VAL A 353 -23.19 17.52 -1.82
C VAL A 353 -22.44 18.83 -1.55
N PRO A 354 -22.39 19.32 -0.29
CA PRO A 354 -21.52 20.43 0.09
C PRO A 354 -20.05 20.12 -0.21
N ARG A 355 -19.34 21.08 -0.83
CA ARG A 355 -17.91 20.97 -1.13
C ARG A 355 -17.08 20.86 0.16
N GLY A 356 -17.41 21.67 1.16
CA GLY A 356 -16.84 21.60 2.51
C GLY A 356 -16.79 20.18 3.05
N ASP A 357 -17.94 19.51 3.05
CA ASP A 357 -18.08 18.15 3.55
C ASP A 357 -17.31 17.14 2.69
N TYR A 358 -17.49 17.20 1.36
CA TYR A 358 -16.83 16.26 0.46
C TYR A 358 -15.30 16.35 0.53
N THR A 359 -14.73 17.56 0.54
CA THR A 359 -13.27 17.73 0.57
C THR A 359 -12.66 17.26 1.89
N ARG A 360 -13.39 17.38 3.01
CA ARG A 360 -12.96 16.82 4.30
C ARG A 360 -13.01 15.30 4.29
N VAL A 361 -14.11 14.72 3.83
CA VAL A 361 -14.27 13.26 3.74
C VAL A 361 -13.22 12.64 2.83
N ILE A 362 -12.96 13.21 1.64
CA ILE A 362 -11.95 12.66 0.74
C ILE A 362 -10.52 12.82 1.28
N ALA A 363 -10.24 13.92 2.01
CA ALA A 363 -8.96 14.11 2.67
C ALA A 363 -8.77 13.06 3.78
N GLU A 364 -9.76 12.84 4.64
CA GLU A 364 -9.71 11.81 5.69
C GLU A 364 -9.66 10.39 5.11
N PHE A 365 -10.39 10.12 4.04
CA PHE A 365 -10.44 8.81 3.38
C PHE A 365 -9.07 8.38 2.85
N TRP A 366 -8.32 9.29 2.22
CA TRP A 366 -6.98 9.00 1.68
C TRP A 366 -5.84 9.29 2.66
N ALA A 367 -6.11 10.03 3.75
CA ALA A 367 -5.17 10.18 4.84
C ALA A 367 -5.04 8.90 5.67
N ASP A 368 -5.90 7.90 5.47
CA ASP A 368 -5.79 6.57 6.07
C ASP A 368 -5.62 6.65 7.60
N GLY A 369 -6.74 6.86 8.30
CA GLY A 369 -6.76 7.07 9.76
C GLY A 369 -6.15 5.92 10.60
N PRO A 370 -6.16 6.05 11.94
CA PRO A 370 -5.40 5.18 12.85
C PRO A 370 -5.75 3.69 12.81
N ASP A 371 -6.97 3.35 12.38
CA ASP A 371 -7.40 1.97 12.24
C ASP A 371 -7.14 1.38 10.84
N SER A 372 -6.44 2.12 9.96
CA SER A 372 -6.17 1.75 8.57
C SER A 372 -4.92 0.87 8.41
N GLU A 373 -4.79 0.29 7.23
CA GLU A 373 -3.63 -0.51 6.83
C GLU A 373 -2.52 0.35 6.20
N THR A 374 -2.52 1.67 6.44
CA THR A 374 -1.69 2.67 5.74
C THR A 374 -1.92 2.66 4.20
N PRO A 375 -1.38 3.62 3.43
CA PRO A 375 -1.66 3.68 2.00
C PRO A 375 -1.35 2.40 1.21
N PRO A 376 -0.20 1.71 1.41
CA PRO A 376 0.06 0.45 0.71
C PRO A 376 -0.98 -0.64 1.01
N GLY A 377 -1.42 -0.77 2.26
CA GLY A 377 -2.41 -1.79 2.64
C GLY A 377 -3.82 -1.44 2.16
N HIS A 378 -4.19 -0.16 2.12
CA HIS A 378 -5.49 0.28 1.61
C HIS A 378 -5.68 -0.12 0.14
N TRP A 379 -4.63 -0.06 -0.70
CA TRP A 379 -4.70 -0.56 -2.07
C TRP A 379 -5.03 -2.06 -2.15
N PHE A 380 -4.50 -2.88 -1.24
CA PHE A 380 -4.86 -4.29 -1.13
C PHE A 380 -6.30 -4.48 -0.64
N THR A 381 -6.78 -3.66 0.30
CA THR A 381 -8.19 -3.66 0.72
C THR A 381 -9.12 -3.35 -0.47
N ILE A 382 -8.77 -2.38 -1.31
CA ILE A 382 -9.50 -2.08 -2.55
C ILE A 382 -9.47 -3.26 -3.51
N LEU A 383 -8.28 -3.84 -3.78
CA LEU A 383 -8.15 -5.02 -4.63
C LEU A 383 -9.03 -6.17 -4.14
N ASN A 384 -9.04 -6.43 -2.83
CA ASN A 384 -9.87 -7.46 -2.21
C ASN A 384 -11.36 -7.20 -2.41
N TYR A 385 -11.80 -5.96 -2.17
CA TYR A 385 -13.18 -5.55 -2.35
C TYR A 385 -13.63 -5.76 -3.81
N VAL A 386 -12.83 -5.32 -4.78
CA VAL A 386 -13.13 -5.45 -6.21
C VAL A 386 -13.11 -6.92 -6.64
N SER A 387 -12.08 -7.68 -6.28
CA SER A 387 -11.88 -9.07 -6.71
C SER A 387 -12.97 -10.04 -6.22
N TYR A 388 -13.66 -9.67 -5.14
CA TYR A 388 -14.73 -10.46 -4.54
C TYR A 388 -16.12 -9.83 -4.74
N HIS A 389 -16.22 -8.78 -5.55
CA HIS A 389 -17.50 -8.25 -5.98
C HIS A 389 -18.20 -9.25 -6.92
N GLN A 390 -19.54 -9.38 -6.81
CA GLN A 390 -20.32 -10.37 -7.57
C GLN A 390 -20.26 -10.21 -9.10
N LEU A 391 -19.92 -9.01 -9.58
CA LEU A 391 -19.77 -8.71 -11.01
C LEU A 391 -18.32 -8.88 -11.51
N PHE A 392 -17.40 -9.29 -10.65
CA PHE A 392 -16.00 -9.42 -11.01
C PHE A 392 -15.71 -10.75 -11.70
N GLU A 393 -15.20 -10.69 -12.93
CA GLU A 393 -14.67 -11.86 -13.63
C GLU A 393 -13.16 -11.91 -13.46
N ARG A 394 -12.65 -12.97 -12.82
CA ARG A 394 -11.21 -13.19 -12.60
C ARG A 394 -10.52 -13.59 -13.90
N ARG A 395 -10.32 -12.63 -14.80
CA ARG A 395 -9.58 -12.79 -16.05
C ARG A 395 -8.25 -12.09 -15.93
N PHE A 396 -7.17 -12.85 -15.90
CA PHE A 396 -5.83 -12.25 -15.87
C PHE A 396 -5.63 -11.40 -17.13
N GLU A 397 -5.13 -10.17 -16.96
CA GLU A 397 -5.00 -9.15 -18.03
C GLU A 397 -6.31 -8.76 -18.75
N GLY A 398 -7.47 -9.21 -18.26
CA GLY A 398 -8.78 -8.93 -18.88
C GLY A 398 -9.07 -9.69 -20.18
N ILE A 399 -8.13 -10.49 -20.69
CA ILE A 399 -8.27 -11.21 -21.97
C ILE A 399 -8.26 -12.74 -21.82
N ASN A 400 -7.72 -13.26 -20.73
CA ASN A 400 -7.54 -14.70 -20.53
C ASN A 400 -8.82 -15.38 -20.02
N GLU A 401 -8.75 -16.71 -19.88
CA GLU A 401 -9.80 -17.51 -19.26
C GLU A 401 -10.07 -17.09 -17.81
N ILE A 402 -11.26 -17.44 -17.31
CA ILE A 402 -11.59 -17.22 -15.91
C ILE A 402 -10.77 -18.18 -15.07
N ILE A 403 -9.92 -17.64 -14.21
CA ILE A 403 -9.07 -18.41 -13.29
C ILE A 403 -9.70 -18.53 -11.91
N ASP A 404 -9.25 -19.51 -11.14
CA ASP A 404 -9.76 -19.73 -9.80
C ASP A 404 -9.29 -18.65 -8.81
N SER A 405 -9.97 -18.54 -7.66
CA SER A 405 -9.67 -17.50 -6.67
C SER A 405 -8.23 -17.54 -6.15
N LEU A 406 -7.64 -18.73 -5.98
CA LEU A 406 -6.29 -18.83 -5.45
C LEU A 406 -5.28 -18.28 -6.46
N GLU A 407 -5.36 -18.72 -7.72
CA GLU A 407 -4.50 -18.22 -8.79
C GLU A 407 -4.64 -16.71 -8.98
N TRP A 408 -5.88 -16.20 -8.97
CA TRP A 408 -6.13 -14.76 -9.07
C TRP A 408 -5.47 -13.99 -7.93
N ASP A 409 -5.70 -14.44 -6.68
CA ASP A 409 -5.22 -13.73 -5.49
C ASP A 409 -3.68 -13.73 -5.45
N VAL A 410 -3.00 -14.84 -5.74
CA VAL A 410 -1.52 -14.87 -5.73
C VAL A 410 -0.92 -13.99 -6.83
N LYS A 411 -1.47 -14.02 -8.05
CA LYS A 411 -0.99 -13.18 -9.16
C LYS A 411 -1.25 -11.70 -8.88
N ALA A 412 -2.46 -11.35 -8.44
CA ALA A 412 -2.84 -9.97 -8.18
C ALA A 412 -2.05 -9.35 -7.02
N TYR A 413 -1.85 -10.10 -5.92
CA TYR A 413 -1.05 -9.62 -4.79
C TYR A 413 0.42 -9.47 -5.13
N PHE A 414 0.98 -10.40 -5.92
CA PHE A 414 2.37 -10.30 -6.35
C PHE A 414 2.60 -9.05 -7.20
N LEU A 415 1.75 -8.81 -8.19
CA LEU A 415 1.85 -7.63 -9.06
C LEU A 415 1.59 -6.32 -8.29
N LEU A 416 0.53 -6.24 -7.49
CA LEU A 416 0.24 -5.03 -6.71
C LEU A 416 1.31 -4.77 -5.66
N GLY A 417 1.76 -5.82 -4.97
CA GLY A 417 2.83 -5.73 -3.98
C GLY A 417 4.13 -5.22 -4.58
N GLY A 418 4.56 -5.82 -5.70
CA GLY A 418 5.76 -5.39 -6.43
C GLY A 418 5.66 -3.95 -6.92
N ALA A 419 4.50 -3.56 -7.50
CA ALA A 419 4.27 -2.18 -7.93
C ALA A 419 4.30 -1.18 -6.77
N MET A 420 3.76 -1.54 -5.61
CA MET A 420 3.78 -0.67 -4.42
C MET A 420 5.17 -0.57 -3.80
N HIS A 421 5.94 -1.66 -3.83
CA HIS A 421 7.34 -1.66 -3.42
C HIS A 421 8.18 -0.74 -4.30
N ASP A 422 8.05 -0.86 -5.63
CA ASP A 422 8.75 0.02 -6.58
C ASP A 422 8.32 1.48 -6.44
N ALA A 423 7.02 1.74 -6.24
CA ALA A 423 6.52 3.08 -5.99
C ALA A 423 7.11 3.69 -4.71
N ALA A 424 7.28 2.89 -3.65
CA ALA A 424 7.91 3.34 -2.41
C ALA A 424 9.41 3.62 -2.56
N ILE A 425 10.11 2.94 -3.47
CA ILE A 425 11.53 3.19 -3.79
C ILE A 425 11.70 4.47 -4.62
N ALA A 426 10.78 4.73 -5.55
CA ALA A 426 10.87 5.87 -6.46
C ALA A 426 10.39 7.20 -5.84
N ALA A 427 9.48 7.15 -4.85
CA ALA A 427 8.95 8.32 -4.14
C ALA A 427 9.97 8.92 -3.18
#